data_AF-A0A928UI86-F1
#
_entry.id   AF-A0A928UI86-F1
#
_cell.length_a   1.000
_cell.length_b   1.000
_cell.length_c   1.000
_cell.angle_alpha   90.00
_cell.angle_beta   90.00
_cell.angle_gamma   90.00
#
_symmetry.space_group_name_H-M   'P 1'
#
loop_
_entity.id
_entity.type
_entity.pdbx_description
1 polymer ?
#
loop_
_entity_poly.entity_id
_entity_poly.type
_entity_poly.pdbx_seq_one_letter_code
_entity_poly.pdbx_strand_id
1 'polypeptide(L)'
;MKNFNIKNLFTVVVILMLASCKAFAESASIEFSINVKPYMEIQTLTNPVLIANITDKTGNLYTPLFSKFRVISNSGETKTLYLKAHTITEHGNESAIFSSNGRVYIAFSSVNNKPTSQSLANCKYGAGQNESPGVVAYPVASIRGAKTKFVDNASKYEVYVGNGTTDITVNIGSQVLRNSFGANDPKGFYQATLSLTEADI
;
A
#
# COMPACT_ATOMS: atom_id res chain seq x y z
N MET A 1 49.85 82.83 34.80
CA MET A 1 48.60 82.04 34.85
C MET A 1 47.96 82.13 33.48
N LYS A 2 48.02 81.06 32.67
CA LYS A 2 47.51 81.03 31.29
C LYS A 2 46.23 80.19 31.23
N ASN A 3 45.20 80.78 30.65
CA ASN A 3 43.86 80.26 30.43
C ASN A 3 43.88 78.95 29.62
N PHE A 4 43.21 77.91 30.14
CA PHE A 4 42.93 76.69 29.40
C PHE A 4 41.81 76.94 28.37
N ASN A 5 42.06 76.48 27.15
CA ASN A 5 41.26 76.74 25.95
C ASN A 5 40.11 75.70 25.84
N ILE A 6 38.87 76.19 25.82
CA ILE A 6 37.60 75.44 25.84
C ILE A 6 37.41 74.48 24.63
N LYS A 7 38.26 74.55 23.60
CA LYS A 7 38.14 73.71 22.40
C LYS A 7 38.49 72.23 22.60
N ASN A 8 39.20 71.86 23.68
CA ASN A 8 39.52 70.45 23.96
C ASN A 8 38.45 69.71 24.79
N LEU A 9 37.37 70.37 25.19
CA LEU A 9 36.29 69.73 25.96
C LEU A 9 35.29 68.96 25.08
N PHE A 10 35.16 69.34 23.81
CA PHE A 10 34.23 68.67 22.88
C PHE A 10 34.71 67.27 22.45
N THR A 11 36.01 67.03 22.37
CA THR A 11 36.54 65.71 21.96
C THR A 11 36.36 64.65 23.05
N VAL A 12 36.36 65.04 24.34
CA VAL A 12 36.19 64.10 25.46
C VAL A 12 34.72 63.72 25.68
N VAL A 13 33.78 64.62 25.35
CA VAL A 13 32.33 64.32 25.45
C VAL A 13 31.87 63.34 24.37
N VAL A 14 32.47 63.37 23.18
CA VAL A 14 32.12 62.43 22.08
C VAL A 14 32.62 61.01 22.35
N ILE A 15 33.75 60.84 23.06
CA ILE A 15 34.27 59.51 23.41
C ILE A 15 33.48 58.90 24.58
N LEU A 16 32.94 59.69 25.50
CA LEU A 16 32.07 59.17 26.57
C LEU A 16 30.63 58.85 26.10
N MET A 17 30.20 59.38 24.95
CA MET A 17 28.93 58.98 24.31
C MET A 17 29.06 57.73 23.43
N LEU A 18 30.25 57.13 23.28
CA LEU A 18 30.38 55.75 22.80
C LEU A 18 29.92 54.71 23.83
N ALA A 19 29.42 55.17 25.00
CA ALA A 19 28.52 54.38 25.84
C ALA A 19 27.09 54.26 25.26
N SER A 20 26.85 54.73 24.03
CA SER A 20 25.57 54.51 23.35
C SER A 20 25.48 53.07 22.83
N CYS A 21 24.63 52.31 23.51
CA CYS A 21 24.19 50.97 23.15
C CYS A 21 25.27 49.88 23.15
N LYS A 22 25.62 49.40 24.35
CA LYS A 22 25.34 47.97 24.56
C LYS A 22 23.82 47.84 24.54
N ALA A 23 23.24 47.69 23.35
CA ALA A 23 21.98 46.99 23.27
C ALA A 23 22.30 45.59 23.82
N PHE A 24 22.08 45.40 25.11
CA PHE A 24 21.97 44.06 25.66
C PHE A 24 20.89 43.41 24.81
N ALA A 25 21.25 42.38 24.05
CA ALA A 25 20.24 41.56 23.41
C ALA A 25 19.35 41.02 24.53
N GLU A 26 18.12 41.54 24.66
CA GLU A 26 17.17 41.09 25.69
C GLU A 26 16.73 39.64 25.47
N SER A 27 17.00 39.08 24.29
CA SER A 27 17.00 37.64 24.05
C SER A 27 17.84 37.31 22.81
N ALA A 28 18.59 36.21 22.87
CA ALA A 28 19.14 35.54 21.71
C ALA A 28 18.37 34.24 21.50
N SER A 29 17.76 34.05 20.33
CA SER A 29 17.07 32.82 19.96
C SER A 29 17.90 32.06 18.92
N ILE A 30 18.07 30.76 19.13
CA ILE A 30 18.53 29.83 18.09
C ILE A 30 17.32 29.00 17.67
N GLU A 31 17.03 29.01 16.38
CA GLU A 31 16.05 28.10 15.79
C GLU A 31 16.74 26.79 15.43
N PHE A 32 16.18 25.69 15.93
CA PHE A 32 16.58 24.34 15.51
C PHE A 32 15.53 23.83 14.54
N SER A 33 15.97 23.41 13.35
CA SER A 33 15.13 22.70 12.40
C SER A 33 15.55 21.24 12.36
N ILE A 34 14.60 20.34 12.64
CA ILE A 34 14.80 18.90 12.47
C ILE A 34 14.14 18.50 11.16
N ASN A 35 14.94 18.09 10.19
CA ASN A 35 14.43 17.55 8.94
C ASN A 35 14.11 16.06 9.10
N VAL A 36 12.83 15.72 9.23
CA VAL A 36 12.37 14.33 9.21
C VAL A 36 12.21 13.90 7.76
N LYS A 37 13.00 12.93 7.31
CA LYS A 37 12.87 12.38 5.95
C LYS A 37 11.48 11.74 5.77
N PRO A 38 10.92 11.78 4.54
CA PRO A 38 9.75 10.99 4.23
C PRO A 38 9.99 9.51 4.53
N TYR A 39 9.05 8.89 5.20
CA TYR A 39 9.00 7.45 5.45
C TYR A 39 7.61 6.92 5.14
N MET A 40 7.56 5.62 4.89
CA MET A 40 6.34 4.86 4.78
C MET A 40 6.51 3.51 5.44
N GLU A 41 5.49 3.11 6.18
CA GLU A 41 5.39 1.80 6.78
C GLU A 41 4.09 1.13 6.34
N ILE A 42 4.18 -0.15 5.96
CA ILE A 42 3.03 -0.97 5.58
C ILE A 42 2.95 -2.15 6.53
N GLN A 43 1.82 -2.29 7.23
CA GLN A 43 1.55 -3.36 8.17
C GLN A 43 0.37 -4.21 7.68
N THR A 44 0.47 -5.53 7.82
CA THR A 44 -0.67 -6.45 7.63
C THR A 44 -1.45 -6.55 8.93
N LEU A 45 -2.71 -6.09 8.94
CA LEU A 45 -3.58 -6.17 10.11
C LEU A 45 -4.36 -7.49 10.20
N THR A 46 -4.47 -8.20 9.08
CA THR A 46 -5.01 -9.56 9.00
C THR A 46 -4.05 -10.46 8.25
N ASN A 47 -4.31 -11.76 8.24
CA ASN A 47 -3.53 -12.71 7.44
C ASN A 47 -3.58 -12.30 5.95
N PRO A 48 -2.44 -12.03 5.29
CA PRO A 48 -2.40 -11.73 3.86
C PRO A 48 -2.73 -12.96 3.00
N VAL A 49 -2.63 -14.15 3.58
CA VAL A 49 -3.04 -15.40 2.97
C VAL A 49 -4.55 -15.55 3.09
N LEU A 50 -5.21 -15.52 1.95
CA LEU A 50 -6.64 -15.78 1.81
C LEU A 50 -6.84 -17.27 1.55
N ILE A 51 -7.69 -17.90 2.35
CA ILE A 51 -8.01 -19.33 2.26
C ILE A 51 -9.51 -19.47 1.96
N ALA A 52 -9.81 -20.04 0.81
CA ALA A 52 -11.14 -20.45 0.40
C ALA A 52 -11.35 -21.92 0.74
N ASN A 53 -12.32 -22.24 1.60
CA ASN A 53 -12.70 -23.62 1.89
C ASN A 53 -13.93 -24.01 1.08
N ILE A 54 -13.72 -24.73 -0.02
CA ILE A 54 -14.80 -25.19 -0.90
C ILE A 54 -15.30 -26.54 -0.39
N THR A 55 -16.52 -26.55 0.13
CA THR A 55 -17.18 -27.77 0.65
C THR A 55 -18.48 -28.12 -0.07
N ASP A 56 -19.05 -27.16 -0.82
CA ASP A 56 -20.25 -27.33 -1.62
C ASP A 56 -19.94 -27.72 -3.07
N LYS A 57 -20.98 -28.02 -3.86
CA LYS A 57 -20.85 -28.34 -5.30
C LYS A 57 -20.91 -27.11 -6.19
N THR A 58 -21.00 -25.90 -5.62
CA THR A 58 -21.15 -24.66 -6.39
C THR A 58 -19.85 -23.88 -6.52
N GLY A 59 -18.88 -24.17 -5.64
CA GLY A 59 -17.63 -23.44 -5.55
C GLY A 59 -17.79 -22.09 -4.86
N ASN A 60 -18.97 -21.74 -4.35
CA ASN A 60 -19.18 -20.46 -3.68
C ASN A 60 -18.67 -20.50 -2.23
N LEU A 61 -18.26 -19.34 -1.74
CA LEU A 61 -17.89 -19.19 -0.34
C LEU A 61 -19.13 -18.92 0.52
N TYR A 62 -19.24 -19.59 1.66
CA TYR A 62 -20.26 -19.24 2.65
C TYR A 62 -20.05 -17.83 3.22
N THR A 63 -18.79 -17.44 3.41
CA THR A 63 -18.43 -16.13 3.96
C THR A 63 -17.43 -15.46 3.01
N PRO A 64 -17.66 -14.18 2.63
CA PRO A 64 -16.68 -13.40 1.90
C PRO A 64 -15.32 -13.37 2.61
N LEU A 65 -14.23 -13.33 1.84
CA LEU A 65 -12.90 -13.15 2.40
C LEU A 65 -12.53 -11.67 2.39
N PHE A 66 -11.63 -11.27 3.29
CA PHE A 66 -11.07 -9.93 3.27
C PHE A 66 -9.63 -9.93 3.80
N SER A 67 -8.87 -8.91 3.40
CA SER A 67 -7.57 -8.60 4.02
C SER A 67 -7.47 -7.11 4.35
N LYS A 68 -6.73 -6.78 5.40
CA LYS A 68 -6.51 -5.43 5.89
C LYS A 68 -5.03 -5.08 5.97
N PHE A 69 -4.71 -3.91 5.47
CA PHE A 69 -3.40 -3.30 5.55
C PHE A 69 -3.50 -1.95 6.25
N ARG A 70 -2.50 -1.59 7.04
CA ARG A 70 -2.32 -0.25 7.59
C ARG A 70 -1.10 0.39 6.96
N VAL A 71 -1.27 1.60 6.44
CA VAL A 71 -0.20 2.39 5.89
C VAL A 71 0.00 3.62 6.76
N ILE A 72 1.22 3.85 7.22
CA ILE A 72 1.61 5.05 7.97
C ILE A 72 2.61 5.80 7.11
N SER A 73 2.30 7.04 6.75
CA SER A 73 3.21 7.91 6.01
C SER A 73 3.26 9.30 6.63
N ASN A 74 4.45 9.89 6.67
CA ASN A 74 4.63 11.31 6.96
C ASN A 74 4.91 12.12 5.67
N SER A 75 4.73 11.53 4.49
CA SER A 75 5.02 12.20 3.23
C SER A 75 4.04 13.33 2.98
N GLY A 76 4.53 14.49 2.55
CA GLY A 76 3.68 15.62 2.13
C GLY A 76 2.95 15.37 0.81
N GLU A 77 3.27 14.29 0.10
CA GLU A 77 2.70 13.95 -1.20
C GLU A 77 1.89 12.66 -1.12
N THR A 78 0.93 12.51 -2.05
CA THR A 78 0.26 11.22 -2.25
C THR A 78 1.23 10.24 -2.89
N LYS A 79 1.34 9.05 -2.31
CA LYS A 79 2.18 7.96 -2.79
C LYS A 79 1.33 6.87 -3.44
N THR A 80 1.90 6.23 -4.45
CA THR A 80 1.27 5.09 -5.13
C THR A 80 1.87 3.80 -4.58
N LEU A 81 1.01 2.95 -4.03
CA LEU A 81 1.33 1.59 -3.65
C LEU A 81 0.74 0.61 -4.66
N TYR A 82 1.27 -0.61 -4.67
CA TYR A 82 0.86 -1.67 -5.58
C TYR A 82 0.28 -2.83 -4.78
N LEU A 83 -1.01 -3.09 -4.99
CA LEU A 83 -1.69 -4.27 -4.46
C LEU A 83 -1.66 -5.37 -5.53
N LYS A 84 -0.98 -6.46 -5.22
CA LYS A 84 -0.84 -7.64 -6.08
C LYS A 84 -1.44 -8.86 -5.37
N ALA A 85 -1.78 -9.88 -6.16
CA ALA A 85 -2.18 -11.17 -5.65
C ALA A 85 -1.37 -12.26 -6.34
N HIS A 86 -0.92 -13.24 -5.57
CA HIS A 86 -0.24 -14.40 -6.11
C HIS A 86 -0.82 -15.70 -5.58
N THR A 87 -0.64 -16.76 -6.35
CA THR A 87 -1.00 -18.11 -5.93
C THR A 87 0.12 -19.08 -6.31
N ILE A 88 0.09 -20.28 -5.70
CA ILE A 88 1.13 -21.29 -5.90
C ILE A 88 0.64 -22.31 -6.93
N THR A 89 1.41 -22.50 -7.99
CA THR A 89 1.26 -23.56 -8.98
C THR A 89 2.39 -24.58 -8.81
N GLU A 90 2.43 -25.59 -9.67
CA GLU A 90 3.57 -26.50 -9.79
C GLU A 90 4.90 -25.78 -10.10
N HIS A 91 4.85 -24.64 -10.77
CA HIS A 91 6.02 -23.84 -11.16
C HIS A 91 6.41 -22.77 -10.13
N GLY A 92 5.66 -22.67 -9.02
CA GLY A 92 5.94 -21.74 -7.93
C GLY A 92 4.92 -20.60 -7.87
N ASN A 93 5.40 -19.40 -7.57
CA ASN A 93 4.54 -18.27 -7.26
C ASN A 93 4.17 -17.49 -8.53
N GLU A 94 2.88 -17.39 -8.85
CA GLU A 94 2.39 -16.77 -10.08
C GLU A 94 1.34 -15.70 -9.81
N SER A 95 1.26 -14.70 -10.70
CA SER A 95 0.29 -13.60 -10.59
C SER A 95 -1.14 -14.12 -10.77
N ALA A 96 -1.93 -13.92 -9.73
CA ALA A 96 -3.27 -14.49 -9.59
C ALA A 96 -4.40 -13.47 -9.82
N ILE A 97 -4.10 -12.19 -9.90
CA ILE A 97 -5.10 -11.15 -10.16
C ILE A 97 -5.24 -10.90 -11.67
N PHE A 98 -6.48 -10.69 -12.14
CA PHE A 98 -6.78 -10.47 -13.55
C PHE A 98 -8.13 -9.77 -13.74
N SER A 99 -8.34 -9.12 -14.88
CA SER A 99 -9.68 -8.67 -15.26
C SER A 99 -10.35 -9.67 -16.21
N SER A 100 -11.66 -9.80 -16.06
CA SER A 100 -12.52 -10.54 -16.98
C SER A 100 -13.91 -9.90 -17.00
N ASN A 101 -14.43 -9.60 -18.20
CA ASN A 101 -15.76 -8.99 -18.38
C ASN A 101 -15.98 -7.72 -17.53
N GLY A 102 -14.97 -6.85 -17.45
CA GLY A 102 -15.04 -5.58 -16.70
C GLY A 102 -15.02 -5.72 -15.17
N ARG A 103 -14.77 -6.92 -14.64
CA ARG A 103 -14.59 -7.17 -13.20
C ARG A 103 -13.20 -7.74 -12.93
N VAL A 104 -12.63 -7.41 -11.78
CA VAL A 104 -11.33 -7.94 -11.35
C VAL A 104 -11.54 -9.14 -10.46
N TYR A 105 -10.76 -10.19 -10.69
CA TYR A 105 -10.80 -11.44 -9.95
C TYR A 105 -9.42 -11.77 -9.38
N ILE A 106 -9.42 -12.58 -8.33
CA ILE A 106 -8.22 -13.23 -7.80
C ILE A 106 -8.43 -14.73 -7.92
N ALA A 107 -7.48 -15.40 -8.59
CA ALA A 107 -7.40 -16.85 -8.66
C ALA A 107 -6.76 -17.42 -7.39
N PHE A 108 -7.27 -18.57 -6.97
CA PHE A 108 -6.80 -19.34 -5.84
C PHE A 108 -6.49 -20.75 -6.34
N SER A 109 -5.33 -21.27 -5.97
CA SER A 109 -4.90 -22.62 -6.31
C SER A 109 -5.21 -23.59 -5.17
N SER A 110 -5.57 -24.81 -5.51
CA SER A 110 -5.73 -25.89 -4.54
C SER A 110 -4.42 -26.17 -3.80
N VAL A 111 -4.50 -26.25 -2.47
CA VAL A 111 -3.34 -26.52 -1.60
C VAL A 111 -2.88 -27.97 -1.71
N ASN A 112 -3.83 -28.90 -1.87
CA ASN A 112 -3.54 -30.34 -1.89
C ASN A 112 -3.16 -30.84 -3.30
N ASN A 113 -3.74 -30.23 -4.33
CA ASN A 113 -3.51 -30.58 -5.74
C ASN A 113 -3.05 -29.33 -6.47
N LYS A 114 -1.75 -29.02 -6.38
CA LYS A 114 -1.21 -27.82 -7.01
C LYS A 114 -1.51 -27.82 -8.51
N PRO A 115 -2.13 -26.77 -9.05
CA PRO A 115 -2.46 -26.70 -10.46
C PRO A 115 -1.22 -26.36 -11.29
N THR A 116 -1.27 -26.70 -12.58
CA THR A 116 -0.25 -26.26 -13.55
C THR A 116 -0.37 -24.74 -13.81
N SER A 117 0.70 -24.12 -14.31
CA SER A 117 0.64 -22.73 -14.81
C SER A 117 -0.38 -22.55 -15.92
N GLN A 118 -0.54 -23.57 -16.77
CA GLN A 118 -1.52 -23.56 -17.85
C GLN A 118 -2.95 -23.54 -17.31
N SER A 119 -3.26 -24.29 -16.24
CA SER A 119 -4.58 -24.26 -15.59
C SER A 119 -4.91 -22.86 -15.06
N LEU A 120 -3.93 -22.19 -14.45
CA LEU A 120 -4.08 -20.81 -13.99
C LEU A 120 -4.31 -19.85 -15.16
N ALA A 121 -3.52 -19.96 -16.23
CA ALA A 121 -3.69 -19.16 -17.44
C ALA A 121 -5.08 -19.37 -18.07
N ASN A 122 -5.52 -20.62 -18.20
CA ASN A 122 -6.82 -21.00 -18.73
C ASN A 122 -7.97 -20.36 -17.94
N CYS A 123 -7.89 -20.38 -16.60
CA CYS A 123 -8.83 -19.66 -15.73
C CYS A 123 -8.87 -18.16 -16.04
N LYS A 124 -7.70 -17.51 -16.16
CA LYS A 124 -7.57 -16.07 -16.43
C LYS A 124 -8.12 -15.69 -17.81
N TYR A 125 -7.95 -16.53 -18.81
CA TYR A 125 -8.39 -16.29 -20.19
C TYR A 125 -9.82 -16.73 -20.49
N GLY A 126 -10.56 -17.22 -19.49
CA GLY A 126 -11.98 -17.55 -19.69
C GLY A 126 -12.22 -18.93 -20.29
N ALA A 127 -11.25 -19.85 -20.23
CA ALA A 127 -11.40 -21.22 -20.69
C ALA A 127 -12.45 -21.99 -19.88
N GLY A 128 -12.82 -23.18 -20.35
CA GLY A 128 -13.81 -24.02 -19.68
C GLY A 128 -13.30 -24.59 -18.34
N GLN A 129 -14.24 -24.96 -17.46
CA GLN A 129 -13.94 -25.50 -16.12
C GLN A 129 -13.01 -26.71 -16.13
N ASN A 130 -13.09 -27.56 -17.16
CA ASN A 130 -12.24 -28.74 -17.30
C ASN A 130 -10.79 -28.40 -17.69
N GLU A 131 -10.54 -27.17 -18.14
CA GLU A 131 -9.23 -26.69 -18.59
C GLU A 131 -8.48 -25.93 -17.49
N SER A 132 -9.13 -25.61 -16.38
CA SER A 132 -8.55 -24.93 -15.22
C SER A 132 -8.61 -25.78 -13.93
N PRO A 133 -8.24 -27.08 -13.95
CA PRO A 133 -8.40 -27.93 -12.79
C PRO A 133 -7.60 -27.39 -11.59
N GLY A 134 -8.23 -27.38 -10.41
CA GLY A 134 -7.58 -26.95 -9.17
C GLY A 134 -7.35 -25.44 -9.05
N VAL A 135 -7.99 -24.62 -9.89
CA VAL A 135 -7.95 -23.15 -9.83
C VAL A 135 -9.37 -22.62 -9.72
N VAL A 136 -9.65 -21.78 -8.73
CA VAL A 136 -10.94 -21.10 -8.58
C VAL A 136 -10.72 -19.59 -8.48
N ALA A 137 -11.63 -18.78 -9.03
CA ALA A 137 -11.47 -17.33 -8.97
C ALA A 137 -12.66 -16.64 -8.32
N TYR A 138 -12.38 -15.62 -7.52
CA TYR A 138 -13.40 -14.82 -6.83
C TYR A 138 -13.23 -13.34 -7.14
N PRO A 139 -14.33 -12.58 -7.26
CA PRO A 139 -14.25 -11.17 -7.62
C PRO A 139 -13.70 -10.34 -6.47
N VAL A 140 -12.88 -9.35 -6.78
CA VAL A 140 -12.58 -8.25 -5.86
C VAL A 140 -13.83 -7.39 -5.76
N ALA A 141 -14.55 -7.53 -4.65
CA ALA A 141 -15.84 -6.87 -4.43
C ALA A 141 -15.67 -5.36 -4.18
N SER A 142 -14.67 -4.98 -3.39
CA SER A 142 -14.30 -3.57 -3.19
C SER A 142 -12.94 -3.45 -2.51
N ILE A 143 -12.27 -2.32 -2.74
CA ILE A 143 -11.15 -1.85 -1.93
C ILE A 143 -11.58 -0.56 -1.24
N ARG A 144 -11.47 -0.51 0.08
CA ARG A 144 -11.88 0.63 0.91
C ARG A 144 -10.67 1.24 1.62
N GLY A 145 -10.79 2.50 2.02
CA GLY A 145 -9.76 3.24 2.76
C GLY A 145 -8.81 4.07 1.89
N ALA A 146 -8.70 3.75 0.60
CA ALA A 146 -7.88 4.50 -0.35
C ALA A 146 -8.54 4.55 -1.73
N LYS A 147 -8.15 5.53 -2.56
CA LYS A 147 -8.49 5.53 -3.98
C LYS A 147 -7.67 4.46 -4.68
N THR A 148 -8.29 3.74 -5.62
CA THR A 148 -7.62 2.65 -6.33
C THR A 148 -7.91 2.67 -7.82
N LYS A 149 -6.94 2.21 -8.61
CA LYS A 149 -7.07 2.00 -10.05
C LYS A 149 -6.51 0.64 -10.43
N PHE A 150 -7.29 -0.18 -11.13
CA PHE A 150 -6.76 -1.42 -11.67
C PHE A 150 -5.95 -1.16 -12.93
N VAL A 151 -4.77 -1.77 -13.03
CA VAL A 151 -3.87 -1.69 -14.18
C VAL A 151 -3.76 -3.08 -14.78
N ASP A 152 -4.58 -3.34 -15.80
CA ASP A 152 -4.80 -4.68 -16.36
C ASP A 152 -3.52 -5.32 -16.91
N ASN A 153 -2.78 -4.57 -17.75
CA ASN A 153 -1.52 -5.03 -18.34
C ASN A 153 -0.43 -5.37 -17.31
N ALA A 154 -0.53 -4.85 -16.09
CA ALA A 154 0.40 -5.11 -15.01
C ALA A 154 -0.19 -6.00 -13.91
N SER A 155 -1.44 -6.49 -14.09
CA SER A 155 -2.16 -7.35 -13.15
C SER A 155 -1.99 -6.87 -11.70
N LYS A 156 -2.39 -5.62 -11.43
CA LYS A 156 -2.25 -4.99 -10.11
C LYS A 156 -3.25 -3.87 -9.91
N TYR A 157 -3.50 -3.52 -8.65
CA TYR A 157 -4.11 -2.25 -8.30
C TYR A 157 -3.05 -1.24 -7.90
N GLU A 158 -3.13 -0.04 -8.44
CA GLU A 158 -2.52 1.15 -7.85
C GLU A 158 -3.41 1.63 -6.70
N VAL A 159 -2.81 1.88 -5.54
CA VAL A 159 -3.48 2.32 -4.31
C VAL A 159 -2.86 3.64 -3.87
N TYR A 160 -3.64 4.71 -3.86
CA TYR A 160 -3.14 6.05 -3.58
C TYR A 160 -3.34 6.41 -2.10
N VAL A 161 -2.23 6.61 -1.39
CA VAL A 161 -2.19 6.89 0.06
C VAL A 161 -1.57 8.25 0.34
N GLY A 162 -2.20 9.02 1.21
CA GLY A 162 -1.71 10.35 1.62
C GLY A 162 -0.92 10.33 2.92
N ASN A 163 -0.65 11.53 3.44
CA ASN A 163 -0.08 11.72 4.77
C ASN A 163 -1.02 11.16 5.87
N GLY A 164 -0.44 10.57 6.90
CA GLY A 164 -1.12 10.03 8.07
C GLY A 164 -1.26 8.52 8.03
N THR A 165 -2.27 8.03 8.75
CA THR A 165 -2.58 6.59 8.86
C THR A 165 -3.79 6.26 7.98
N THR A 166 -3.62 5.29 7.09
CA THR A 166 -4.69 4.79 6.21
C THR A 166 -4.88 3.29 6.41
N ASP A 167 -6.08 2.88 6.81
CA ASP A 167 -6.47 1.47 6.90
C ASP A 167 -7.18 1.04 5.61
N ILE A 168 -6.53 0.18 4.83
CA ILE A 168 -7.03 -0.35 3.56
C ILE A 168 -7.66 -1.70 3.79
N THR A 169 -8.89 -1.91 3.31
CA THR A 169 -9.58 -3.20 3.35
C THR A 169 -9.89 -3.68 1.95
N VAL A 170 -9.39 -4.85 1.58
CA VAL A 170 -9.68 -5.54 0.32
C VAL A 170 -10.73 -6.61 0.58
N ASN A 171 -11.89 -6.50 -0.04
CA ASN A 171 -13.01 -7.44 0.13
C ASN A 171 -13.14 -8.33 -1.12
N ILE A 172 -13.23 -9.64 -0.91
CA ILE A 172 -13.39 -10.65 -1.96
C ILE A 172 -14.80 -11.21 -1.88
N GLY A 173 -15.53 -11.18 -2.99
CA GLY A 173 -16.89 -11.66 -3.06
C GLY A 173 -16.99 -13.19 -3.00
N SER A 174 -18.15 -13.68 -2.55
CA SER A 174 -18.38 -15.12 -2.37
C SER A 174 -18.72 -15.90 -3.64
N GLN A 175 -19.13 -15.19 -4.70
CA GLN A 175 -19.61 -15.81 -5.93
C GLN A 175 -18.42 -16.20 -6.80
N VAL A 176 -18.21 -17.50 -7.00
CA VAL A 176 -17.11 -17.99 -7.82
C VAL A 176 -17.31 -17.57 -9.28
N LEU A 177 -16.21 -17.27 -9.96
CA LEU A 177 -16.21 -17.10 -11.40
C LEU A 177 -16.67 -18.42 -12.03
N ARG A 178 -17.83 -18.39 -12.67
CA ARG A 178 -18.57 -19.59 -13.10
C ARG A 178 -17.71 -20.58 -13.90
N ASN A 179 -16.84 -20.11 -14.77
CA ASN A 179 -16.00 -20.98 -15.60
C ASN A 179 -14.70 -21.44 -14.92
N SER A 180 -14.39 -20.95 -13.72
CA SER A 180 -13.20 -21.38 -12.97
C SER A 180 -13.43 -22.65 -12.15
N PHE A 181 -14.65 -22.89 -11.65
CA PHE A 181 -14.96 -24.07 -10.83
C PHE A 181 -15.79 -25.10 -11.58
N GLY A 182 -15.29 -26.33 -11.68
CA GLY A 182 -15.97 -27.50 -12.25
C GLY A 182 -16.52 -28.45 -11.19
N ALA A 183 -17.55 -29.24 -11.54
CA ALA A 183 -18.14 -30.23 -10.63
C ALA A 183 -17.16 -31.33 -10.16
N ASN A 184 -16.06 -31.52 -10.90
CA ASN A 184 -15.00 -32.48 -10.60
C ASN A 184 -13.82 -31.84 -9.83
N ASP A 185 -13.85 -30.53 -9.56
CA ASP A 185 -12.78 -29.91 -8.79
C ASP A 185 -12.73 -30.48 -7.37
N PRO A 186 -11.52 -30.73 -6.84
CA PRO A 186 -11.37 -31.29 -5.51
C PRO A 186 -11.93 -30.34 -4.47
N LYS A 187 -12.76 -30.86 -3.57
CA LYS A 187 -13.12 -30.16 -2.34
C LYS A 187 -11.88 -29.90 -1.50
N GLY A 188 -11.87 -28.79 -0.78
CA GLY A 188 -10.80 -28.47 0.15
C GLY A 188 -10.38 -27.00 0.11
N PHE A 189 -9.13 -26.77 0.50
CA PHE A 189 -8.57 -25.45 0.66
C PHE A 189 -7.89 -24.96 -0.62
N TYR A 190 -8.24 -23.75 -1.01
CA TYR A 190 -7.64 -23.01 -2.10
C TYR A 190 -7.03 -21.72 -1.54
N GLN A 191 -5.87 -21.33 -2.03
CA GLN A 191 -5.09 -20.24 -1.44
C GLN A 191 -4.66 -19.19 -2.46
N ALA A 192 -4.70 -17.92 -2.04
CA ALA A 192 -4.02 -16.81 -2.68
C ALA A 192 -3.41 -15.90 -1.61
N THR A 193 -2.34 -15.18 -1.94
CA THR A 193 -1.67 -14.24 -1.05
C THR A 193 -1.76 -12.84 -1.62
N LEU A 194 -2.26 -11.90 -0.83
CA LEU A 194 -2.26 -10.47 -1.16
C LEU A 194 -1.00 -9.79 -0.62
N SER A 195 -0.39 -8.94 -1.43
CA SER A 195 0.74 -8.10 -1.06
C SER A 195 0.45 -6.64 -1.40
N LEU A 196 0.81 -5.73 -0.50
CA LEU A 196 0.77 -4.29 -0.72
C LEU A 196 2.19 -3.75 -0.56
N THR A 197 2.76 -3.19 -1.63
CA THR A 197 4.17 -2.78 -1.66
C THR A 197 4.36 -1.41 -2.27
N GLU A 198 5.43 -0.72 -1.88
CA GLU A 198 5.85 0.54 -2.52
C GLU A 198 6.57 0.29 -3.85
N ALA A 199 7.36 -0.79 -3.92
CA ALA A 199 8.03 -1.19 -5.15
C ALA A 199 7.07 -1.95 -6.08
N ASP A 200 7.14 -1.63 -7.36
CA ASP A 200 6.50 -2.39 -8.42
C ASP A 200 7.34 -3.62 -8.76
N ILE A 201 7.28 -4.65 -7.89
CA ILE A 201 8.03 -5.90 -8.01
C ILE A 201 7.32 -6.97 -8.83
#